data_AF-W7CL06-F1
#
_entry.id   AF-W7CL06-F1
#
_cell.length_a   1.000
_cell.length_b   1.000
_cell.length_c   1.000
_cell.angle_alpha   90.00
_cell.angle_beta   90.00
_cell.angle_gamma   90.00
#
_symmetry.space_group_name_H-M   'P 1'
#
loop_
_entity.id
_entity.type
_entity.pdbx_description
1 polymer ?
#
loop_
_entity_poly.entity_id
_entity_poly.type
_entity_poly.pdbx_seq_one_letter_code
_entity_poly.pdbx_strand_id
1 'polypeptide(L)'
;MQRFIKQTTRKDTIWSQPYRINGTSKVASGTLYDGQQADIIAEATTTKGAYYQFKVNNKTIGWMDKRAFVDEEKTVVKAVNLDRYIDQTGRVDKIYSRPNGLLNVTTVENATTYHYQKVKVIAETTTSKGNFYQFSYNNKTIGWLAKQAFVSASDILSHKTLSSDRFISLPNKDYAVATQPYKAIGYQKLSAGKKYEGQQVHIIQQATTKNGLYYQFQINGKTIGWMFHKAFVPEEKITIKTVNLTKYIDQSSRADKIYSRPNGLLNVTTVRNAKIYHYQKVKVIAETTTSKGTFYQFSSNNKTIGWLAKQAFVTPKVSSEKTVSFERYISLPVRDYAVATLPYKEVGYKKLSAGKPYLNKKVTVIKQATTKNGLYYQFQLNGKTIGWMYHKAFVTTEPLSIKPIKRTLFIDQSNRKDTIYSQPNGQLKTQVLAKASSYHLKKVSVSAETTTSNGTFYQFTYNNKIIGWVLKQAFVAPQVTAEKQVSFNRTVVINGRDYAVATLPYKEYGYKKLNSGKKYQAKKSPYHQTSHY
;
A
#
# COMPACT_ATOMS: atom_id res chain seq x y z
N MET A 1 49.94 53.60 -56.73
CA MET A 1 49.52 52.20 -56.43
C MET A 1 48.92 52.16 -55.04
N GLN A 2 47.77 51.50 -54.82
CA GLN A 2 47.15 51.46 -53.50
C GLN A 2 47.69 50.29 -52.69
N ARG A 3 48.07 50.55 -51.43
CA ARG A 3 48.53 49.55 -50.47
C ARG A 3 48.01 49.88 -49.08
N PHE A 4 48.04 48.93 -48.16
CA PHE A 4 47.69 49.15 -46.77
C PHE A 4 48.93 49.26 -45.90
N ILE A 5 48.89 50.19 -44.94
CA ILE A 5 49.96 50.36 -43.96
C ILE A 5 49.80 49.29 -42.89
N LYS A 6 50.88 48.55 -42.60
CA LYS A 6 50.95 47.53 -41.55
C LYS A 6 52.11 47.81 -40.60
N GLN A 7 51.75 48.22 -39.39
CA GLN A 7 52.60 48.58 -38.25
C GLN A 7 52.29 47.73 -37.01
N THR A 8 51.35 46.80 -37.07
CA THR A 8 51.10 45.84 -35.98
C THR A 8 52.35 45.09 -35.49
N THR A 9 53.31 44.80 -36.39
CA THR A 9 54.59 44.14 -36.06
C THR A 9 55.80 45.01 -36.39
N ARG A 10 55.60 46.31 -36.68
CA ARG A 10 56.64 47.25 -37.08
C ARG A 10 56.42 48.60 -36.40
N LYS A 11 57.47 49.40 -36.20
CA LYS A 11 57.34 50.76 -35.64
C LYS A 11 58.16 51.72 -36.48
N ASP A 12 57.80 51.80 -37.76
CA ASP A 12 58.51 52.61 -38.72
C ASP A 12 58.24 54.10 -38.48
N THR A 13 59.25 54.92 -38.79
CA THR A 13 59.13 56.38 -38.77
C THR A 13 58.79 56.88 -40.17
N ILE A 14 57.90 57.88 -40.23
CA ILE A 14 57.58 58.62 -41.45
C ILE A 14 58.54 59.82 -41.53
N TRP A 15 59.17 60.00 -42.68
CA TRP A 15 60.18 61.01 -42.97
C TRP A 15 59.70 62.04 -44.01
N SER A 16 60.24 63.25 -43.98
CA SER A 16 59.90 64.32 -44.95
C SER A 16 60.46 64.06 -46.35
N GLN A 17 61.55 63.29 -46.42
CA GLN A 17 62.23 62.81 -47.63
C GLN A 17 62.65 61.34 -47.42
N PRO A 18 63.11 60.61 -48.45
CA PRO A 18 63.66 59.26 -48.24
C PRO A 18 64.74 59.26 -47.15
N TYR A 19 64.81 58.19 -46.36
CA TYR A 19 65.62 58.17 -45.13
C TYR A 19 67.13 58.31 -45.40
N ARG A 20 67.81 59.15 -44.59
CA ARG A 20 69.25 59.47 -44.70
C ARG A 20 69.67 60.14 -46.02
N ILE A 21 68.83 61.03 -46.54
CA ILE A 21 69.25 62.05 -47.51
C ILE A 21 69.53 63.35 -46.75
N ASN A 22 70.38 64.23 -47.30
CA ASN A 22 70.67 65.52 -46.67
C ASN A 22 69.37 66.35 -46.60
N GLY A 23 69.02 66.85 -45.41
CA GLY A 23 67.76 67.56 -45.15
C GLY A 23 66.57 66.70 -44.71
N THR A 24 66.72 65.37 -44.55
CA THR A 24 65.63 64.51 -44.06
C THR A 24 65.29 64.79 -42.58
N SER A 25 64.01 65.03 -42.29
CA SER A 25 63.47 65.24 -40.94
C SER A 25 62.33 64.26 -40.61
N LYS A 26 62.13 63.97 -39.32
CA LYS A 26 61.04 63.10 -38.85
C LYS A 26 59.71 63.84 -38.93
N VAL A 27 58.71 63.20 -39.56
CA VAL A 27 57.35 63.73 -39.68
C VAL A 27 56.44 63.16 -38.60
N ALA A 28 56.37 61.83 -38.49
CA ALA A 28 55.43 61.15 -37.59
C ALA A 28 55.81 59.69 -37.33
N SER A 29 55.10 59.03 -36.40
CA SER A 29 55.15 57.56 -36.27
C SER A 29 54.24 56.91 -37.31
N GLY A 30 54.72 55.86 -37.98
CA GLY A 30 53.93 55.06 -38.92
C GLY A 30 52.70 54.43 -38.26
N THR A 31 52.77 54.11 -36.97
CA THR A 31 51.67 53.50 -36.20
C THR A 31 50.38 54.33 -36.19
N LEU A 32 50.46 55.65 -36.41
CA LEU A 32 49.27 56.52 -36.52
C LEU A 32 48.39 56.18 -37.74
N TYR A 33 48.98 55.53 -38.74
CA TYR A 33 48.32 55.18 -39.98
C TYR A 33 48.17 53.66 -40.13
N ASP A 34 48.38 52.89 -39.07
CA ASP A 34 48.24 51.43 -39.12
C ASP A 34 46.83 51.00 -39.56
N GLY A 35 46.77 50.03 -40.46
CA GLY A 35 45.54 49.57 -41.11
C GLY A 35 44.99 50.52 -42.17
N GLN A 36 45.46 51.76 -42.29
CA GLN A 36 44.92 52.69 -43.27
C GLN A 36 45.38 52.35 -44.69
N GLN A 37 44.50 52.61 -45.66
CA GLN A 37 44.84 52.54 -47.07
C GLN A 37 45.66 53.78 -47.46
N ALA A 38 46.72 53.54 -48.21
CA ALA A 38 47.67 54.55 -48.66
C ALA A 38 47.86 54.48 -50.17
N ASP A 39 47.83 55.64 -50.82
CA ASP A 39 48.22 55.77 -52.22
C ASP A 39 49.73 55.97 -52.29
N ILE A 40 50.45 55.00 -52.81
CA ILE A 40 51.88 55.11 -53.11
C ILE A 40 52.04 55.99 -54.34
N ILE A 41 52.74 57.12 -54.17
CA ILE A 41 52.93 58.14 -55.20
C ILE A 41 54.37 58.24 -55.71
N ALA A 42 55.35 57.75 -54.95
CA ALA A 42 56.75 57.66 -55.39
C ALA A 42 57.48 56.53 -54.65
N GLU A 43 58.54 56.01 -55.27
CA GLU A 43 59.49 55.05 -54.68
C GLU A 43 60.90 55.62 -54.79
N ALA A 44 61.70 55.45 -53.74
CA ALA A 44 63.11 55.83 -53.73
C ALA A 44 63.92 54.81 -52.95
N THR A 45 65.15 54.55 -53.41
CA THR A 45 66.09 53.65 -52.74
C THR A 45 67.25 54.46 -52.18
N THR A 46 67.61 54.16 -50.95
CA THR A 46 68.74 54.78 -50.23
C THR A 46 69.70 53.68 -49.80
N THR A 47 70.85 54.05 -49.23
CA THR A 47 71.80 53.08 -48.64
C THR A 47 71.20 52.27 -47.48
N LYS A 48 70.01 52.61 -46.98
CA LYS A 48 69.32 51.94 -45.87
C LYS A 48 68.08 51.15 -46.29
N GLY A 49 67.65 51.24 -47.54
CA GLY A 49 66.51 50.48 -48.06
C GLY A 49 65.63 51.28 -49.03
N ALA A 50 64.53 50.65 -49.45
CA ALA A 50 63.52 51.25 -50.30
C ALA A 50 62.40 51.89 -49.45
N TYR A 51 61.98 53.09 -49.86
CA TYR A 51 60.98 53.89 -49.18
C TYR A 51 59.89 54.29 -50.16
N TYR A 52 58.65 54.27 -49.67
CA TYR A 52 57.50 54.77 -50.40
C TYR A 52 57.07 56.12 -49.87
N GLN A 53 56.89 57.07 -50.78
CA GLN A 53 56.10 58.26 -50.49
C GLN A 53 54.62 57.92 -50.65
N PHE A 54 53.82 58.29 -49.67
CA PHE A 54 52.41 57.90 -49.64
C PHE A 54 51.48 59.05 -49.28
N LYS A 55 50.24 58.94 -49.77
CA LYS A 55 49.10 59.77 -49.38
C LYS A 55 48.10 58.94 -48.57
N VAL A 56 47.43 59.60 -47.65
CA VAL A 56 46.23 59.10 -46.97
C VAL A 56 45.17 60.17 -47.11
N ASN A 57 43.96 59.81 -47.53
CA ASN A 57 42.87 60.76 -47.80
C ASN A 57 43.32 61.92 -48.70
N ASN A 58 44.01 61.60 -49.81
CA ASN A 58 44.58 62.55 -50.77
C ASN A 58 45.65 63.52 -50.25
N LYS A 59 46.02 63.48 -48.96
CA LYS A 59 47.09 64.29 -48.38
C LYS A 59 48.41 63.53 -48.36
N THR A 60 49.47 64.12 -48.91
CA THR A 60 50.83 63.56 -48.80
C THR A 60 51.28 63.56 -47.35
N ILE A 61 51.61 62.37 -46.84
CA ILE A 61 52.00 62.18 -45.43
C ILE A 61 53.53 62.20 -45.28
N GLY A 62 54.25 61.51 -46.16
CA GLY A 62 55.71 61.45 -46.13
C GLY A 62 56.26 60.16 -46.71
N TRP A 63 57.50 59.83 -46.36
CA TRP A 63 58.23 58.64 -46.80
C TRP A 63 58.34 57.62 -45.67
N MET A 64 58.01 56.36 -45.94
CA MET A 64 58.11 55.26 -44.96
C MET A 64 58.67 54.00 -45.63
N ASP A 65 59.30 53.12 -44.86
CA ASP A 65 59.91 51.88 -45.38
C ASP A 65 58.89 51.09 -46.22
N LYS A 66 59.27 50.68 -47.43
CA LYS A 66 58.41 49.96 -48.37
C LYS A 66 57.78 48.69 -47.77
N ARG A 67 58.45 48.05 -46.82
CA ARG A 67 57.97 46.83 -46.12
C ARG A 67 56.83 47.11 -45.14
N ALA A 68 56.57 48.37 -44.82
CA ALA A 68 55.39 48.79 -44.06
C ALA A 68 54.10 48.74 -44.89
N PHE A 69 54.17 48.48 -46.20
CA PHE A 69 53.03 48.50 -47.11
C PHE A 69 52.75 47.12 -47.67
N VAL A 70 51.56 46.60 -47.37
CA VAL A 70 51.10 45.27 -47.80
C VAL A 70 49.94 45.41 -48.78
N ASP A 71 49.82 44.44 -49.68
CA ASP A 71 48.64 44.31 -50.54
C ASP A 71 47.51 43.66 -49.73
N GLU A 72 46.25 44.03 -50.02
CA GLU A 72 45.11 43.34 -49.43
C GLU A 72 45.00 41.91 -50.00
N GLU A 73 44.60 40.96 -49.15
CA GLU A 73 44.27 39.62 -49.60
C GLU A 73 43.13 39.68 -50.63
N LYS A 74 43.39 39.24 -51.85
CA LYS A 74 42.39 39.19 -52.91
C LYS A 74 41.44 38.01 -52.64
N THR A 75 40.16 38.31 -52.50
CA THR A 75 39.11 37.28 -52.35
C THR A 75 38.00 37.48 -53.38
N VAL A 76 37.40 36.37 -53.83
CA VAL A 76 36.25 36.41 -54.73
C VAL A 76 34.99 36.30 -53.87
N VAL A 77 34.17 37.34 -53.89
CA VAL A 77 32.85 37.31 -53.24
C VAL A 77 31.82 36.82 -54.25
N LYS A 78 31.22 35.67 -53.95
CA LYS A 78 30.17 35.08 -54.77
C LYS A 78 28.81 35.38 -54.17
N ALA A 79 27.92 36.00 -54.93
CA ALA A 79 26.52 36.18 -54.53
C ALA A 79 25.82 34.82 -54.46
N VAL A 80 25.05 34.60 -53.40
CA VAL A 80 24.23 33.40 -53.20
C VAL A 80 22.88 33.80 -52.63
N ASN A 81 21.89 32.91 -52.68
CA ASN A 81 20.59 33.14 -52.05
C ASN A 81 20.17 31.87 -51.34
N LEU A 82 20.57 31.74 -50.08
CA LEU A 82 20.37 30.53 -49.30
C LEU A 82 19.66 30.85 -47.99
N ASP A 83 18.55 30.15 -47.75
CA ASP A 83 17.94 30.12 -46.42
C ASP A 83 18.73 29.17 -45.52
N ARG A 84 19.20 29.68 -44.39
CA ARG A 84 19.99 28.94 -43.39
C ARG A 84 19.58 29.31 -41.97
N TYR A 85 20.04 28.53 -41.01
CA TYR A 85 19.91 28.83 -39.58
C TYR A 85 21.30 28.92 -38.97
N ILE A 86 21.46 29.81 -37.99
CA ILE A 86 22.73 29.93 -37.26
C ILE A 86 22.75 28.96 -36.07
N ASP A 87 23.69 28.02 -36.05
CA ASP A 87 23.92 27.09 -34.93
C ASP A 87 25.20 27.49 -34.17
N GLN A 88 25.04 27.75 -32.87
CA GLN A 88 26.10 28.10 -31.94
C GLN A 88 26.20 27.08 -30.80
N THR A 89 25.66 25.88 -30.99
CA THR A 89 25.74 24.80 -30.00
C THR A 89 27.19 24.41 -29.77
N GLY A 90 27.71 24.69 -28.56
CA GLY A 90 29.11 24.43 -28.22
C GLY A 90 30.11 25.36 -28.93
N ARG A 91 29.65 26.52 -29.43
CA ARG A 91 30.46 27.50 -30.15
C ARG A 91 30.14 28.92 -29.65
N VAL A 92 31.11 29.83 -29.76
CA VAL A 92 30.91 31.27 -29.51
C VAL A 92 31.63 32.03 -30.63
N ASP A 93 31.03 32.01 -31.81
CA ASP A 93 31.59 32.66 -33.00
C ASP A 93 31.27 34.17 -33.01
N LYS A 94 32.18 34.97 -33.57
CA LYS A 94 32.00 36.41 -33.80
C LYS A 94 31.46 36.67 -35.20
N ILE A 95 30.61 37.69 -35.33
CA ILE A 95 30.19 38.25 -36.61
C ILE A 95 31.12 39.42 -36.94
N TYR A 96 31.60 39.47 -38.18
CA TYR A 96 32.59 40.44 -38.64
C TYR A 96 32.01 41.40 -39.69
N SER A 97 32.51 42.63 -39.73
CA SER A 97 32.09 43.65 -40.72
C SER A 97 32.53 43.30 -42.14
N ARG A 98 33.64 42.56 -42.27
CA ARG A 98 34.21 41.99 -43.49
C ARG A 98 34.63 40.54 -43.21
N PRO A 99 34.84 39.69 -44.24
CA PRO A 99 35.38 38.34 -44.05
C PRO A 99 36.65 38.39 -43.18
N ASN A 100 36.67 37.62 -42.09
CA ASN A 100 37.82 37.62 -41.18
C ASN A 100 39.07 37.14 -41.92
N GLY A 101 40.21 37.81 -41.72
CA GLY A 101 41.43 37.60 -42.52
C GLY A 101 41.76 38.77 -43.44
N LEU A 102 40.76 39.57 -43.82
CA LEU A 102 41.00 40.83 -44.53
C LEU A 102 41.48 41.94 -43.57
N LEU A 103 42.02 43.02 -44.14
CA LEU A 103 42.44 44.19 -43.39
C LEU A 103 41.23 45.01 -42.91
N ASN A 104 41.40 45.72 -41.79
CA ASN A 104 40.36 46.56 -41.15
C ASN A 104 39.06 45.82 -40.79
N VAL A 105 39.12 44.51 -40.57
CA VAL A 105 37.99 43.73 -40.07
C VAL A 105 37.71 44.12 -38.61
N THR A 106 36.46 44.48 -38.33
CA THR A 106 35.96 44.72 -36.98
C THR A 106 34.92 43.67 -36.59
N THR A 107 34.80 43.38 -35.29
CA THR A 107 33.71 42.56 -34.77
C THR A 107 32.44 43.41 -34.67
N VAL A 108 31.34 42.92 -35.24
CA VAL A 108 30.01 43.54 -35.17
C VAL A 108 29.34 43.15 -33.84
N GLU A 109 29.18 41.84 -33.60
CA GLU A 109 28.60 41.28 -32.37
C GLU A 109 28.87 39.76 -32.28
N ASN A 110 28.35 39.09 -31.24
CA ASN A 110 28.43 37.63 -31.12
C ASN A 110 27.32 36.95 -31.94
N ALA A 111 27.65 35.84 -32.60
CA ALA A 111 26.68 35.06 -33.37
C ALA A 111 25.62 34.37 -32.49
N THR A 112 25.86 34.27 -31.18
CA THR A 112 24.89 33.73 -30.21
C THR A 112 23.59 34.53 -30.17
N THR A 113 23.61 35.83 -30.53
CA THR A 113 22.39 36.66 -30.72
C THR A 113 21.41 36.03 -31.70
N TYR A 114 21.93 35.34 -32.73
CA TYR A 114 21.13 34.75 -33.80
C TYR A 114 21.03 33.22 -33.67
N HIS A 115 21.32 32.66 -32.49
CA HIS A 115 21.26 31.22 -32.31
C HIS A 115 19.86 30.68 -32.63
N TYR A 116 19.83 29.74 -33.58
CA TYR A 116 18.66 29.13 -34.21
C TYR A 116 17.70 30.08 -34.92
N GLN A 117 18.14 31.30 -35.23
CA GLN A 117 17.38 32.20 -36.08
C GLN A 117 17.54 31.84 -37.56
N LYS A 118 16.44 31.93 -38.32
CA LYS A 118 16.48 31.84 -39.77
C LYS A 118 17.11 33.11 -40.33
N VAL A 119 18.09 32.96 -41.20
CA VAL A 119 18.78 34.06 -41.88
C VAL A 119 18.85 33.78 -43.37
N LYS A 120 18.97 34.84 -44.16
CA LYS A 120 19.26 34.74 -45.58
C LYS A 120 20.73 34.98 -45.81
N VAL A 121 21.45 33.95 -46.26
CA VAL A 121 22.83 34.07 -46.72
C VAL A 121 22.79 34.66 -48.13
N ILE A 122 23.50 35.77 -48.30
CA ILE A 122 23.47 36.61 -49.50
C ILE A 122 24.79 36.58 -50.27
N ALA A 123 25.88 36.20 -49.62
CA ALA A 123 27.18 36.05 -50.27
C ALA A 123 28.05 35.02 -49.55
N GLU A 124 29.02 34.45 -50.28
CA GLU A 124 30.05 33.59 -49.73
C GLU A 124 31.44 33.98 -50.25
N THR A 125 32.46 33.75 -49.43
CA THR A 125 33.85 33.93 -49.83
C THR A 125 34.79 33.08 -48.97
N THR A 126 36.03 32.97 -49.42
CA THR A 126 37.11 32.27 -48.74
C THR A 126 38.27 33.24 -48.53
N THR A 127 38.83 33.22 -47.33
CA THR A 127 40.05 33.94 -46.95
C THR A 127 41.07 32.94 -46.39
N SER A 128 42.26 33.44 -46.08
CA SER A 128 43.29 32.73 -45.31
C SER A 128 42.83 32.26 -43.92
N LYS A 129 41.74 32.81 -43.36
CA LYS A 129 41.15 32.38 -42.08
C LYS A 129 39.96 31.43 -42.22
N GLY A 130 39.54 31.10 -43.45
CA GLY A 130 38.50 30.12 -43.73
C GLY A 130 37.36 30.65 -44.61
N ASN A 131 36.25 29.90 -44.60
CA ASN A 131 35.07 30.19 -45.41
C ASN A 131 34.04 30.99 -44.61
N PHE A 132 33.54 32.06 -45.22
CA PHE A 132 32.60 32.97 -44.59
C PHE A 132 31.35 33.15 -45.43
N TYR A 133 30.22 33.31 -44.74
CA TYR A 133 28.94 33.67 -45.28
C TYR A 133 28.55 35.07 -44.80
N GLN A 134 28.15 35.92 -45.73
CA GLN A 134 27.45 37.15 -45.42
C GLN A 134 25.96 36.83 -45.29
N PHE A 135 25.34 37.31 -44.22
CA PHE A 135 23.92 37.06 -43.99
C PHE A 135 23.14 38.31 -43.64
N SER A 136 21.84 38.22 -43.86
CA SER A 136 20.85 39.22 -43.47
C SER A 136 19.80 38.59 -42.54
N TYR A 137 19.29 39.42 -41.64
CA TYR A 137 18.21 39.10 -40.71
C TYR A 137 17.20 40.25 -40.73
N ASN A 138 15.91 39.94 -40.86
CA ASN A 138 14.84 40.92 -41.05
C ASN A 138 15.14 41.95 -42.16
N ASN A 139 15.59 41.46 -43.32
CA ASN A 139 15.98 42.25 -44.50
C ASN A 139 17.13 43.25 -44.28
N LYS A 140 17.84 43.19 -43.14
CA LYS A 140 19.04 43.98 -42.88
C LYS A 140 20.28 43.10 -42.94
N THR A 141 21.29 43.51 -43.70
CA THR A 141 22.60 42.85 -43.71
C THR A 141 23.28 43.01 -42.35
N ILE A 142 23.67 41.88 -41.72
CA ILE A 142 24.27 41.88 -40.39
C ILE A 142 25.79 41.85 -40.48
N GLY A 143 26.35 40.93 -41.26
CA GLY A 143 27.80 40.79 -41.40
C GLY A 143 28.23 39.42 -41.90
N TRP A 144 29.51 39.12 -41.72
CA TRP A 144 30.18 37.89 -42.15
C TRP A 144 30.40 36.96 -40.96
N LEU A 145 30.00 35.71 -41.10
CA LEU A 145 30.15 34.67 -40.08
C LEU A 145 30.75 33.42 -40.71
N ALA A 146 31.49 32.63 -39.92
CA ALA A 146 32.09 31.39 -40.40
C ALA A 146 31.02 30.45 -40.97
N LYS A 147 31.24 29.92 -42.18
CA LYS A 147 30.28 29.08 -42.92
C LYS A 147 29.78 27.87 -42.14
N GLN A 148 30.63 27.31 -41.27
CA GLN A 148 30.32 26.18 -40.38
C GLN A 148 29.25 26.48 -39.32
N ALA A 149 28.97 27.75 -39.03
CA ALA A 149 27.89 28.15 -38.12
C ALA A 149 26.51 28.10 -38.78
N PHE A 150 26.41 27.79 -40.08
CA PHE A 150 25.15 27.78 -40.81
C PHE A 150 24.69 26.35 -41.12
N VAL A 151 23.44 26.03 -40.79
CA VAL A 151 22.80 24.74 -41.07
C VAL A 151 21.59 24.91 -42.00
N SER A 152 21.30 23.91 -42.83
CA SER A 152 20.16 23.91 -43.74
C SER A 152 18.86 23.47 -43.06
N ALA A 153 17.74 23.94 -43.61
CA ALA A 153 16.39 23.62 -43.15
C ALA A 153 15.98 22.14 -43.28
N SER A 154 16.66 21.40 -44.15
CA SER A 154 16.19 20.16 -44.79
C SER A 154 16.37 18.89 -43.96
N ASP A 155 16.41 18.97 -42.64
CA ASP A 155 16.66 17.80 -41.80
C ASP A 155 15.42 16.95 -41.52
N ILE A 156 14.22 17.45 -41.82
CA ILE A 156 12.98 16.66 -41.79
C ILE A 156 12.73 16.06 -43.17
N LEU A 157 12.86 14.73 -43.25
CA LEU A 157 12.75 13.93 -44.47
C LEU A 157 11.28 13.63 -44.81
N SER A 158 10.40 13.52 -43.81
CA SER A 158 8.96 13.35 -44.01
C SER A 158 8.13 13.67 -42.78
N HIS A 159 6.86 14.02 -43.01
CA HIS A 159 5.80 14.14 -42.00
C HIS A 159 4.64 13.21 -42.35
N LYS A 160 4.06 12.56 -41.33
CA LYS A 160 2.86 11.74 -41.48
C LYS A 160 1.94 11.92 -40.28
N THR A 161 0.64 12.09 -40.53
CA THR A 161 -0.38 12.03 -39.48
C THR A 161 -0.44 10.62 -38.91
N LEU A 162 -0.36 10.52 -37.59
CA LEU A 162 -0.40 9.25 -36.87
C LEU A 162 -1.26 9.47 -35.64
N SER A 163 -2.47 8.93 -35.64
CA SER A 163 -3.37 8.94 -34.48
C SER A 163 -3.25 7.61 -33.75
N SER A 164 -2.66 7.62 -32.56
CA SER A 164 -2.47 6.41 -31.76
C SER A 164 -2.22 6.76 -30.30
N ASP A 165 -2.95 6.10 -29.41
CA ASP A 165 -2.65 6.16 -27.98
C ASP A 165 -1.42 5.29 -27.65
N ARG A 166 -0.52 5.84 -26.83
CA ARG A 166 0.72 5.18 -26.38
C ARG A 166 1.03 5.57 -24.95
N PHE A 167 1.83 4.76 -24.27
CA PHE A 167 2.42 5.14 -22.99
C PHE A 167 3.85 5.62 -23.19
N ILE A 168 4.27 6.58 -22.37
CA ILE A 168 5.68 6.98 -22.30
C ILE A 168 6.44 6.03 -21.36
N SER A 169 7.54 5.45 -21.84
CA SER A 169 8.43 4.58 -21.08
C SER A 169 9.91 4.85 -21.41
N LEU A 170 10.68 5.22 -20.40
CA LEU A 170 12.08 5.67 -20.46
C LEU A 170 12.95 4.97 -19.40
N PRO A 171 13.04 3.63 -19.39
CA PRO A 171 13.79 2.91 -18.35
C PRO A 171 15.30 3.17 -18.41
N ASN A 172 15.85 3.38 -19.62
CA ASN A 172 17.30 3.40 -19.86
C ASN A 172 17.84 4.76 -20.31
N LYS A 173 17.00 5.64 -20.83
CA LYS A 173 17.42 6.92 -21.41
C LYS A 173 16.29 7.94 -21.34
N ASP A 174 16.59 9.13 -20.87
CA ASP A 174 15.67 10.27 -20.94
C ASP A 174 15.83 10.99 -22.29
N TYR A 175 14.71 11.34 -22.91
CA TYR A 175 14.68 12.10 -24.16
C TYR A 175 14.05 13.47 -23.90
N ALA A 176 14.62 14.52 -24.49
CA ALA A 176 14.03 15.84 -24.39
C ALA A 176 12.67 15.89 -25.10
N VAL A 177 11.72 16.59 -24.48
CA VAL A 177 10.52 17.08 -25.13
C VAL A 177 10.82 18.47 -25.66
N ALA A 178 10.53 18.72 -26.93
CA ALA A 178 10.88 19.95 -27.60
C ALA A 178 9.77 20.46 -28.53
N THR A 179 9.88 21.72 -28.93
CA THR A 179 8.97 22.35 -29.91
C THR A 179 9.01 21.66 -31.27
N GLN A 180 10.12 21.01 -31.61
CA GLN A 180 10.39 20.37 -32.90
C GLN A 180 11.28 19.12 -32.71
N PRO A 181 11.41 18.23 -33.73
CA PRO A 181 12.37 17.13 -33.71
C PRO A 181 13.81 17.59 -33.42
N TYR A 182 14.65 16.71 -32.87
CA TYR A 182 16.02 17.08 -32.46
C TYR A 182 16.84 17.65 -33.62
N LYS A 183 17.42 18.84 -33.40
CA LYS A 183 18.16 19.67 -34.38
C LYS A 183 17.35 20.09 -35.62
N ALA A 184 16.03 19.88 -35.63
CA ALA A 184 15.19 20.52 -36.62
C ALA A 184 15.09 22.03 -36.35
N ILE A 185 14.71 22.78 -37.39
CA ILE A 185 14.44 24.22 -37.31
C ILE A 185 13.52 24.53 -36.14
N GLY A 186 13.82 25.57 -35.37
CA GLY A 186 12.95 26.02 -34.28
C GLY A 186 12.92 25.06 -33.08
N TYR A 187 13.84 24.09 -33.03
CA TYR A 187 14.05 23.23 -31.87
C TYR A 187 14.38 24.07 -30.63
N GLN A 188 13.50 23.98 -29.65
CA GLN A 188 13.70 24.49 -28.31
C GLN A 188 13.32 23.39 -27.34
N LYS A 189 14.24 23.04 -26.44
CA LYS A 189 13.97 22.07 -25.37
C LYS A 189 12.93 22.67 -24.43
N LEU A 190 11.78 22.02 -24.32
CA LEU A 190 10.68 22.42 -23.44
C LEU A 190 10.83 21.78 -22.05
N SER A 191 11.17 20.49 -21.99
CA SER A 191 11.38 19.78 -20.73
C SER A 191 12.15 18.46 -20.92
N ALA A 192 12.49 17.81 -19.81
CA ALA A 192 12.84 16.39 -19.79
C ALA A 192 11.61 15.53 -20.12
N GLY A 193 11.82 14.37 -20.76
CA GLY A 193 10.78 13.40 -21.10
C GLY A 193 10.32 12.62 -19.88
N LYS A 194 11.22 12.36 -18.92
CA LYS A 194 10.89 11.74 -17.63
C LYS A 194 9.75 12.41 -16.87
N LYS A 195 9.49 13.69 -17.11
CA LYS A 195 8.33 14.40 -16.55
C LYS A 195 7.00 13.72 -16.90
N TYR A 196 6.93 13.06 -18.06
CA TYR A 196 5.75 12.41 -18.58
C TYR A 196 5.83 10.88 -18.51
N GLU A 197 6.84 10.34 -17.82
CA GLU A 197 7.03 8.89 -17.66
C GLU A 197 5.76 8.25 -17.10
N GLY A 198 5.31 7.18 -17.75
CA GLY A 198 4.12 6.44 -17.34
C GLY A 198 2.78 7.09 -17.69
N GLN A 199 2.77 8.22 -18.39
CA GLN A 199 1.51 8.82 -18.84
C GLN A 199 1.06 8.19 -20.16
N GLN A 200 -0.25 7.99 -20.29
CA GLN A 200 -0.88 7.73 -21.59
C GLN A 200 -0.98 9.04 -22.35
N VAL A 201 -0.55 9.02 -23.61
CA VAL A 201 -0.52 10.19 -24.49
C VAL A 201 -1.12 9.82 -25.83
N HIS A 202 -1.68 10.82 -26.51
CA HIS A 202 -2.16 10.66 -27.87
C HIS A 202 -1.07 11.14 -28.83
N ILE A 203 -0.54 10.24 -29.66
CA ILE A 203 0.31 10.64 -30.78
C ILE A 203 -0.60 11.24 -31.84
N ILE A 204 -0.20 12.39 -32.39
CA ILE A 204 -0.94 13.08 -33.46
C ILE A 204 -0.20 13.04 -34.79
N GLN A 205 1.14 13.05 -34.75
CA GLN A 205 1.98 13.11 -35.94
C GLN A 205 3.33 12.44 -35.68
N GLN A 206 3.96 11.99 -36.76
CA GLN A 206 5.34 11.54 -36.77
C GLN A 206 6.16 12.31 -37.81
N ALA A 207 7.45 12.49 -37.50
CA ALA A 207 8.42 13.13 -38.38
C ALA A 207 9.70 12.29 -38.43
N THR A 208 10.12 11.94 -39.63
CA THR A 208 11.42 11.30 -39.86
C THR A 208 12.42 12.39 -40.18
N THR A 209 13.55 12.39 -39.48
CA THR A 209 14.67 13.31 -39.71
C THR A 209 15.94 12.53 -39.97
N LYS A 210 17.02 13.21 -40.40
CA LYS A 210 18.35 12.59 -40.44
C LYS A 210 18.83 12.06 -39.08
N ASN A 211 18.28 12.59 -37.98
CA ASN A 211 18.63 12.22 -36.60
C ASN A 211 17.68 11.15 -36.02
N GLY A 212 16.68 10.69 -36.78
CA GLY A 212 15.77 9.62 -36.40
C GLY A 212 14.29 10.00 -36.47
N LEU A 213 13.44 9.11 -35.95
CA LEU A 213 11.98 9.23 -35.93
C LEU A 213 11.50 9.84 -34.60
N TYR A 214 10.64 10.86 -34.71
CA TYR A 214 10.07 11.59 -33.58
C TYR A 214 8.54 11.57 -33.68
N TYR A 215 7.89 11.54 -32.53
CA TYR A 215 6.44 11.67 -32.42
C TYR A 215 6.08 12.97 -31.73
N GLN A 216 5.06 13.64 -32.26
CA GLN A 216 4.38 14.73 -31.61
C GLN A 216 3.21 14.17 -30.82
N PHE A 217 3.10 14.55 -29.55
CA PHE A 217 2.09 13.99 -28.65
C PHE A 217 1.29 15.07 -27.93
N GLN A 218 0.08 14.66 -27.53
CA GLN A 218 -0.86 15.45 -26.76
C GLN A 218 -1.17 14.77 -25.42
N ILE A 219 -1.50 15.60 -24.44
CA ILE A 219 -2.11 15.18 -23.17
C ILE A 219 -3.38 16.01 -23.02
N ASN A 220 -4.52 15.35 -22.81
CA ASN A 220 -5.84 16.00 -22.69
C ASN A 220 -6.16 16.97 -23.84
N GLY A 221 -5.84 16.57 -25.08
CA GLY A 221 -6.06 17.38 -26.29
C GLY A 221 -5.08 18.55 -26.49
N LYS A 222 -4.18 18.82 -25.53
CA LYS A 222 -3.16 19.87 -25.65
C LYS A 222 -1.85 19.28 -26.19
N THR A 223 -1.33 19.85 -27.28
CA THR A 223 0.00 19.51 -27.81
C THR A 223 1.09 19.87 -26.83
N ILE A 224 1.92 18.87 -26.49
CA ILE A 224 3.01 19.01 -25.51
C ILE A 224 4.34 19.23 -26.21
N GLY A 225 4.61 18.49 -27.29
CA GLY A 225 5.84 18.66 -28.08
C GLY A 225 6.21 17.39 -28.84
N TRP A 226 7.42 17.42 -29.39
CA TRP A 226 8.07 16.31 -30.07
C TRP A 226 9.03 15.59 -29.13
N MET A 227 9.06 14.26 -29.21
CA MET A 227 10.02 13.42 -28.49
C MET A 227 10.39 12.21 -29.37
N PHE A 228 11.56 11.62 -29.10
CA PHE A 228 12.05 10.47 -29.87
C PHE A 228 11.09 9.28 -29.77
N HIS A 229 10.75 8.66 -30.90
CA HIS A 229 9.67 7.65 -30.97
C HIS A 229 9.84 6.44 -30.04
N LYS A 230 11.09 6.05 -29.71
CA LYS A 230 11.36 4.91 -28.79
C LYS A 230 10.92 5.18 -27.35
N ALA A 231 10.60 6.42 -27.01
CA ALA A 231 9.99 6.78 -25.73
C ALA A 231 8.55 6.28 -25.61
N PHE A 232 7.90 5.90 -26.73
CA PHE A 232 6.48 5.58 -26.75
C PHE A 232 6.27 4.09 -27.03
N VAL A 233 5.64 3.42 -26.08
CA VAL A 233 5.27 2.01 -26.18
C VAL A 233 3.77 1.90 -26.46
N PRO A 234 3.34 1.03 -27.39
CA PRO A 234 1.91 0.82 -27.65
C PRO A 234 1.20 0.32 -26.39
N GLU A 235 -0.07 0.69 -26.24
CA GLU A 235 -0.91 0.06 -25.22
C GLU A 235 -1.10 -1.43 -25.56
N GLU A 236 -0.81 -2.31 -24.61
CA GLU A 236 -1.08 -3.74 -24.74
C GLU A 236 -2.59 -3.94 -24.84
N LYS A 237 -3.06 -4.37 -26.01
CA LYS A 237 -4.48 -4.68 -26.23
C LYS A 237 -4.81 -5.98 -25.51
N ILE A 238 -5.56 -5.87 -24.42
CA ILE A 238 -6.12 -7.03 -23.71
C ILE A 238 -7.61 -7.17 -23.98
N THR A 239 -8.09 -8.41 -24.01
CA THR A 239 -9.52 -8.71 -24.11
C THR A 239 -10.09 -8.86 -22.70
N ILE A 240 -10.96 -7.94 -22.30
CA ILE A 240 -11.68 -8.02 -21.03
C ILE A 240 -12.99 -8.76 -21.24
N LYS A 241 -13.17 -9.88 -20.54
CA LYS A 241 -14.42 -10.64 -20.49
C LYS A 241 -15.27 -10.17 -19.31
N THR A 242 -16.46 -9.65 -19.58
CA THR A 242 -17.46 -9.36 -18.54
C THR A 242 -17.97 -10.67 -17.93
N VAL A 243 -18.03 -10.74 -16.61
CA VAL A 243 -18.55 -11.90 -15.87
C VAL A 243 -19.44 -11.44 -14.73
N ASN A 244 -20.22 -12.35 -14.14
CA ASN A 244 -21.04 -12.06 -12.97
C ASN A 244 -20.95 -13.23 -11.98
N LEU A 245 -19.85 -13.25 -11.22
CA LEU A 245 -19.58 -14.34 -10.27
C LEU A 245 -19.63 -13.82 -8.85
N THR A 246 -20.18 -14.62 -7.95
CA THR A 246 -20.06 -14.41 -6.50
C THR A 246 -18.93 -15.30 -5.96
N LYS A 247 -17.92 -14.69 -5.34
CA LYS A 247 -16.74 -15.38 -4.81
C LYS A 247 -16.38 -14.83 -3.43
N TYR A 248 -15.44 -15.49 -2.76
CA TYR A 248 -14.82 -15.03 -1.53
C TYR A 248 -13.32 -14.88 -1.74
N ILE A 249 -12.71 -13.89 -1.10
CA ILE A 249 -11.27 -13.68 -1.21
C ILE A 249 -10.54 -14.48 -0.14
N ASP A 250 -9.65 -15.39 -0.52
CA ASP A 250 -8.76 -16.11 0.39
C ASP A 250 -7.33 -15.55 0.30
N GLN A 251 -6.79 -15.15 1.45
CA GLN A 251 -5.45 -14.60 1.65
C GLN A 251 -4.75 -15.33 2.80
N SER A 252 -5.14 -16.57 3.12
CA SER A 252 -4.58 -17.35 4.23
C SER A 252 -3.09 -17.61 4.05
N SER A 253 -2.70 -17.99 2.83
CA SER A 253 -1.32 -18.31 2.42
C SER A 253 -0.79 -17.33 1.36
N ARG A 254 -1.45 -16.19 1.19
CA ARG A 254 -1.17 -15.22 0.11
C ARG A 254 -1.03 -13.81 0.69
N ALA A 255 -0.21 -13.01 0.02
CA ALA A 255 -0.01 -11.59 0.29
C ALA A 255 -0.24 -10.79 -0.99
N ASP A 256 -1.39 -11.00 -1.64
CA ASP A 256 -1.66 -10.39 -2.93
C ASP A 256 -1.97 -8.90 -2.78
N LYS A 257 -1.63 -8.15 -3.83
CA LYS A 257 -1.97 -6.74 -3.99
C LYS A 257 -3.20 -6.61 -4.89
N ILE A 258 -4.03 -5.62 -4.61
CA ILE A 258 -5.10 -5.18 -5.51
C ILE A 258 -4.53 -4.07 -6.37
N TYR A 259 -4.76 -4.15 -7.66
CA TYR A 259 -4.20 -3.27 -8.67
C TYR A 259 -5.27 -2.40 -9.34
N SER A 260 -4.89 -1.22 -9.81
CA SER A 260 -5.78 -0.30 -10.53
C SER A 260 -6.16 -0.82 -11.92
N ARG A 261 -5.25 -1.59 -12.52
CA ARG A 261 -5.40 -2.32 -13.79
C ARG A 261 -4.84 -3.74 -13.63
N PRO A 262 -5.14 -4.69 -14.53
CA PRO A 262 -4.55 -6.02 -14.49
C PRO A 262 -3.02 -5.94 -14.40
N ASN A 263 -2.43 -6.61 -13.41
CA ASN A 263 -0.98 -6.58 -13.23
C ASN A 263 -0.27 -7.18 -14.44
N GLY A 264 0.89 -6.63 -14.80
CA GLY A 264 1.59 -6.95 -16.05
C GLY A 264 1.41 -5.90 -17.15
N LEU A 265 0.40 -5.03 -17.03
CA LEU A 265 0.27 -3.86 -17.89
C LEU A 265 1.17 -2.71 -17.41
N LEU A 266 1.45 -1.76 -18.30
CA LEU A 266 2.13 -0.51 -17.96
C LEU A 266 1.30 0.34 -17.01
N ASN A 267 1.99 1.06 -16.12
CA ASN A 267 1.40 2.03 -15.16
C ASN A 267 0.34 1.46 -14.23
N VAL A 268 0.43 0.16 -13.99
CA VAL A 268 -0.34 -0.50 -12.93
C VAL A 268 0.15 0.02 -11.59
N THR A 269 -0.77 0.60 -10.82
CA THR A 269 -0.53 1.03 -9.44
C THR A 269 -1.17 0.04 -8.46
N THR A 270 -0.56 -0.13 -7.30
CA THR A 270 -1.17 -0.88 -6.20
C THR A 270 -2.21 0.00 -5.51
N VAL A 271 -3.47 -0.43 -5.51
CA VAL A 271 -4.57 0.25 -4.83
C VAL A 271 -4.50 0.02 -3.33
N ARG A 272 -4.23 -1.23 -2.90
CA ARG A 272 -4.05 -1.65 -1.49
C ARG A 272 -3.73 -3.15 -1.39
N ASN A 273 -3.43 -3.62 -0.19
CA ASN A 273 -3.27 -5.05 0.10
C ASN A 273 -4.64 -5.77 0.12
N ALA A 274 -4.72 -6.98 -0.46
CA ALA A 274 -5.94 -7.78 -0.53
C ALA A 274 -6.37 -8.38 0.81
N LYS A 275 -5.47 -8.45 1.81
CA LYS A 275 -5.73 -9.03 3.15
C LYS A 275 -6.94 -8.41 3.85
N ILE A 276 -7.25 -7.14 3.58
CA ILE A 276 -8.43 -6.49 4.17
C ILE A 276 -9.76 -7.13 3.73
N TYR A 277 -9.77 -7.78 2.55
CA TYR A 277 -10.93 -8.50 2.03
C TYR A 277 -10.87 -10.00 2.34
N HIS A 278 -9.96 -10.43 3.20
CA HIS A 278 -9.83 -11.83 3.57
C HIS A 278 -11.16 -12.38 4.11
N TYR A 279 -11.63 -13.46 3.49
CA TYR A 279 -12.92 -14.13 3.68
C TYR A 279 -14.16 -13.27 3.45
N GLN A 280 -14.03 -12.11 2.82
CA GLN A 280 -15.18 -11.31 2.43
C GLN A 280 -15.80 -11.83 1.13
N LYS A 281 -17.13 -11.81 1.08
CA LYS A 281 -17.92 -12.07 -0.13
C LYS A 281 -17.81 -10.87 -1.07
N VAL A 282 -17.51 -11.12 -2.32
CA VAL A 282 -17.35 -10.09 -3.36
C VAL A 282 -18.02 -10.52 -4.66
N LYS A 283 -18.32 -9.54 -5.52
CA LYS A 283 -18.82 -9.78 -6.87
C LYS A 283 -17.70 -9.55 -7.87
N VAL A 284 -17.32 -10.59 -8.61
CA VAL A 284 -16.40 -10.51 -9.74
C VAL A 284 -17.20 -10.07 -10.96
N ILE A 285 -16.72 -9.00 -11.61
CA ILE A 285 -17.41 -8.31 -12.70
C ILE A 285 -16.69 -8.41 -14.03
N ALA A 286 -15.38 -8.70 -14.02
CA ALA A 286 -14.60 -8.88 -15.23
C ALA A 286 -13.41 -9.83 -15.02
N GLU A 287 -12.95 -10.43 -16.11
CA GLU A 287 -11.78 -11.32 -16.20
C GLU A 287 -10.90 -10.90 -17.38
N THR A 288 -9.58 -10.95 -17.20
CA THR A 288 -8.62 -10.83 -18.30
C THR A 288 -7.32 -11.54 -17.95
N THR A 289 -6.53 -11.85 -18.97
CA THR A 289 -5.19 -12.44 -18.81
C THR A 289 -4.14 -11.48 -19.35
N THR A 290 -3.01 -11.43 -18.66
CA THR A 290 -1.80 -10.68 -19.04
C THR A 290 -0.60 -11.63 -18.98
N SER A 291 0.59 -11.13 -19.32
CA SER A 291 1.86 -11.83 -19.10
C SER A 291 2.12 -12.26 -17.64
N LYS A 292 1.43 -11.67 -16.65
CA LYS A 292 1.55 -12.02 -15.22
C LYS A 292 0.46 -12.97 -14.71
N GLY A 293 -0.44 -13.42 -15.59
CA GLY A 293 -1.50 -14.37 -15.28
C GLY A 293 -2.91 -13.79 -15.43
N THR A 294 -3.90 -14.49 -14.87
CA THR A 294 -5.31 -14.09 -14.97
C THR A 294 -5.75 -13.28 -13.76
N PHE A 295 -6.42 -12.16 -14.02
CA PHE A 295 -6.91 -11.22 -13.03
C PHE A 295 -8.43 -11.08 -13.10
N TYR A 296 -9.02 -10.93 -11.92
CA TYR A 296 -10.43 -10.63 -11.74
C TYR A 296 -10.60 -9.21 -11.24
N GLN A 297 -11.45 -8.44 -11.93
CA GLN A 297 -11.97 -7.20 -11.39
C GLN A 297 -13.14 -7.53 -10.47
N PHE A 298 -13.14 -6.97 -9.27
CA PHE A 298 -14.18 -7.22 -8.30
C PHE A 298 -14.74 -5.95 -7.66
N SER A 299 -15.95 -6.08 -7.13
CA SER A 299 -16.65 -5.07 -6.35
C SER A 299 -17.02 -5.61 -4.97
N SER A 300 -17.03 -4.70 -4.00
CA SER A 300 -17.53 -4.94 -2.65
C SER A 300 -18.49 -3.80 -2.30
N ASN A 301 -19.65 -4.11 -1.71
CA ASN A 301 -20.72 -3.14 -1.45
C ASN A 301 -21.08 -2.29 -2.68
N ASN A 302 -21.23 -2.92 -3.85
CA ASN A 302 -21.53 -2.29 -5.15
C ASN A 302 -20.49 -1.26 -5.64
N LYS A 303 -19.33 -1.14 -5.00
CA LYS A 303 -18.22 -0.29 -5.47
C LYS A 303 -17.11 -1.14 -6.07
N THR A 304 -16.69 -0.82 -7.29
CA THR A 304 -15.52 -1.45 -7.91
C THR A 304 -14.26 -1.15 -7.11
N ILE A 305 -13.52 -2.20 -6.74
CA ILE A 305 -12.34 -2.08 -5.88
C ILE A 305 -11.05 -2.09 -6.70
N GLY A 306 -10.96 -2.99 -7.69
CA GLY A 306 -9.77 -3.13 -8.54
C GLY A 306 -9.60 -4.56 -9.06
N TRP A 307 -8.40 -4.84 -9.55
CA TRP A 307 -8.00 -6.12 -10.12
C TRP A 307 -7.16 -6.92 -9.13
N LEU A 308 -7.47 -8.20 -8.96
CA LEU A 308 -6.77 -9.12 -8.06
C LEU A 308 -6.53 -10.44 -8.80
N ALA A 309 -5.44 -11.13 -8.48
CA ALA A 309 -5.13 -12.42 -9.08
C ALA A 309 -6.30 -13.40 -8.91
N LYS A 310 -6.71 -14.08 -9.99
CA LYS A 310 -7.84 -15.02 -9.99
C LYS A 310 -7.75 -16.10 -8.89
N GLN A 311 -6.53 -16.53 -8.56
CA GLN A 311 -6.26 -17.54 -7.54
C GLN A 311 -6.61 -17.10 -6.11
N ALA A 312 -6.79 -15.80 -5.86
CA ALA A 312 -7.28 -15.30 -4.58
C ALA A 312 -8.79 -15.51 -4.40
N PHE A 313 -9.53 -15.85 -5.46
CA PHE A 313 -10.98 -15.98 -5.42
C PHE A 313 -11.41 -17.43 -5.32
N VAL A 314 -12.03 -17.78 -4.20
CA VAL A 314 -12.51 -19.12 -3.92
C VAL A 314 -14.04 -19.14 -3.78
N THR A 315 -14.62 -20.32 -3.93
CA THR A 315 -16.02 -20.58 -3.57
C THR A 315 -16.06 -21.21 -2.18
N PRO A 316 -17.05 -20.88 -1.32
CA PRO A 316 -17.20 -21.54 -0.03
C PRO A 316 -17.33 -23.04 -0.24
N LYS A 317 -16.44 -23.81 0.37
CA LYS A 317 -16.51 -25.26 0.34
C LYS A 317 -15.98 -25.79 1.66
N VAL A 318 -16.76 -26.64 2.32
CA VAL A 318 -16.29 -27.40 3.48
C VAL A 318 -15.55 -28.62 2.94
N SER A 319 -14.27 -28.73 3.27
CA SER A 319 -13.34 -29.68 2.64
C SER A 319 -13.58 -31.16 2.99
N SER A 320 -14.28 -31.45 4.08
CA SER A 320 -14.42 -32.80 4.66
C SER A 320 -15.84 -33.12 5.13
N GLU A 321 -16.84 -32.55 4.44
CA GLU A 321 -18.24 -32.70 4.80
C GLU A 321 -18.74 -34.15 4.62
N LYS A 322 -19.34 -34.72 5.66
CA LYS A 322 -20.02 -36.01 5.65
C LYS A 322 -21.48 -35.82 6.08
N THR A 323 -22.41 -36.30 5.25
CA THR A 323 -23.82 -36.38 5.61
C THR A 323 -24.01 -37.45 6.69
N VAL A 324 -24.75 -37.11 7.74
CA VAL A 324 -25.07 -37.99 8.87
C VAL A 324 -26.51 -37.74 9.28
N SER A 325 -27.09 -38.62 10.10
CA SER A 325 -28.38 -38.35 10.73
C SER A 325 -28.40 -39.00 12.11
N PHE A 326 -28.32 -38.17 13.15
CA PHE A 326 -28.47 -38.64 14.52
C PHE A 326 -28.93 -37.52 15.44
N GLU A 327 -29.66 -37.89 16.48
CA GLU A 327 -30.18 -36.94 17.46
C GLU A 327 -29.15 -36.67 18.56
N ARG A 328 -29.09 -35.42 19.02
CA ARG A 328 -28.27 -34.97 20.16
C ARG A 328 -29.02 -33.91 20.95
N TYR A 329 -28.64 -33.72 22.20
CA TYR A 329 -29.01 -32.53 22.96
C TYR A 329 -27.87 -31.52 22.92
N ILE A 330 -28.22 -30.23 22.83
CA ILE A 330 -27.22 -29.18 23.00
C ILE A 330 -26.91 -29.02 24.48
N SER A 331 -25.64 -29.25 24.84
CA SER A 331 -25.07 -28.98 26.16
C SER A 331 -23.90 -28.03 25.97
N LEU A 332 -23.80 -26.98 26.79
CA LEU A 332 -22.74 -25.97 26.71
C LEU A 332 -21.88 -25.99 27.98
N PRO A 333 -21.24 -27.13 28.32
CA PRO A 333 -20.64 -27.33 29.64
C PRO A 333 -19.37 -26.51 29.88
N VAL A 334 -18.69 -26.09 28.81
CA VAL A 334 -17.41 -25.36 28.90
C VAL A 334 -17.59 -23.88 28.58
N ARG A 335 -18.33 -23.57 27.51
CA ARG A 335 -18.56 -22.21 27.02
C ARG A 335 -19.71 -22.18 26.03
N ASP A 336 -20.19 -20.98 25.74
CA ASP A 336 -21.13 -20.73 24.67
C ASP A 336 -20.43 -20.78 23.31
N TYR A 337 -20.77 -21.78 22.49
CA TYR A 337 -20.20 -21.94 21.15
C TYR A 337 -21.04 -21.17 20.12
N ALA A 338 -20.37 -20.50 19.18
CA ALA A 338 -21.07 -19.80 18.11
C ALA A 338 -21.74 -20.79 17.14
N VAL A 339 -22.96 -20.43 16.71
CA VAL A 339 -23.65 -21.03 15.57
C VAL A 339 -23.34 -20.19 14.35
N ALA A 340 -22.92 -20.81 13.24
CA ALA A 340 -22.44 -20.10 12.06
C ALA A 340 -22.87 -20.75 10.74
N THR A 341 -22.69 -20.01 9.64
CA THR A 341 -22.98 -20.49 8.27
C THR A 341 -22.09 -21.65 7.84
N LEU A 342 -20.86 -21.72 8.36
CA LEU A 342 -19.84 -22.73 8.06
C LEU A 342 -19.03 -23.03 9.34
N PRO A 343 -18.22 -24.11 9.37
CA PRO A 343 -17.27 -24.35 10.43
C PRO A 343 -16.31 -23.18 10.68
N TYR A 344 -15.76 -23.07 11.90
CA TYR A 344 -14.96 -21.92 12.30
C TYR A 344 -13.73 -21.71 11.41
N LYS A 345 -13.54 -20.45 10.97
CA LYS A 345 -12.49 -19.98 10.05
C LYS A 345 -12.48 -20.66 8.67
N GLU A 346 -13.56 -21.32 8.26
CA GLU A 346 -13.76 -21.70 6.87
C GLU A 346 -14.12 -20.48 6.02
N VAL A 347 -13.82 -20.55 4.72
CA VAL A 347 -14.06 -19.42 3.81
C VAL A 347 -15.55 -19.17 3.65
N GLY A 348 -16.02 -17.98 4.06
CA GLY A 348 -17.44 -17.63 4.12
C GLY A 348 -18.11 -17.87 5.47
N TYR A 349 -17.32 -18.14 6.52
CA TYR A 349 -17.78 -18.16 7.90
C TYR A 349 -18.45 -16.84 8.28
N LYS A 350 -19.71 -16.91 8.72
CA LYS A 350 -20.45 -15.82 9.33
C LYS A 350 -21.13 -16.35 10.59
N LYS A 351 -20.86 -15.72 11.74
CA LYS A 351 -21.59 -15.99 12.98
C LYS A 351 -23.06 -15.60 12.77
N LEU A 352 -23.95 -16.54 13.04
CA LEU A 352 -25.41 -16.36 12.97
C LEU A 352 -25.97 -16.02 14.34
N SER A 353 -25.56 -16.77 15.37
CA SER A 353 -26.02 -16.57 16.74
C SER A 353 -25.03 -17.16 17.75
N ALA A 354 -25.32 -16.97 19.04
CA ALA A 354 -24.76 -17.80 20.10
C ALA A 354 -25.46 -19.18 20.14
N GLY A 355 -24.87 -20.14 20.88
CA GLY A 355 -25.40 -21.49 21.07
C GLY A 355 -26.39 -21.57 22.22
N LYS A 356 -26.29 -20.68 23.20
CA LYS A 356 -27.17 -20.62 24.40
C LYS A 356 -28.69 -20.68 24.13
N PRO A 357 -29.24 -20.07 23.07
CA PRO A 357 -30.68 -20.19 22.73
C PRO A 357 -31.14 -21.62 22.39
N TYR A 358 -30.20 -22.52 22.12
CA TYR A 358 -30.44 -23.92 21.81
C TYR A 358 -30.13 -24.85 22.97
N LEU A 359 -29.67 -24.32 24.11
CA LEU A 359 -29.33 -25.12 25.29
C LEU A 359 -30.51 -26.02 25.70
N ASN A 360 -30.19 -27.28 26.01
CA ASN A 360 -31.12 -28.34 26.40
C ASN A 360 -32.12 -28.77 25.32
N LYS A 361 -32.08 -28.20 24.12
CA LYS A 361 -32.94 -28.64 23.01
C LYS A 361 -32.37 -29.90 22.37
N LYS A 362 -33.27 -30.83 22.06
CA LYS A 362 -33.00 -31.96 21.16
C LYS A 362 -32.90 -31.44 19.72
N VAL A 363 -31.86 -31.85 19.01
CA VAL A 363 -31.57 -31.42 17.64
C VAL A 363 -31.16 -32.63 16.81
N THR A 364 -31.37 -32.54 15.49
CA THR A 364 -30.87 -33.54 14.53
C THR A 364 -29.58 -33.03 13.91
N VAL A 365 -28.48 -33.74 14.11
CA VAL A 365 -27.24 -33.48 13.39
C VAL A 365 -27.36 -34.09 11.99
N ILE A 366 -27.23 -33.25 10.98
CA ILE A 366 -27.44 -33.62 9.57
C ILE A 366 -26.12 -33.72 8.78
N LYS A 367 -25.07 -33.04 9.25
CA LYS A 367 -23.74 -33.09 8.65
C LYS A 367 -22.65 -32.95 9.70
N GLN A 368 -21.49 -33.50 9.41
CA GLN A 368 -20.26 -33.25 10.18
C GLN A 368 -19.10 -32.86 9.26
N ALA A 369 -18.18 -32.07 9.77
CA ALA A 369 -16.99 -31.63 9.03
C ALA A 369 -15.77 -31.50 9.96
N THR A 370 -14.67 -32.08 9.53
CA THR A 370 -13.37 -32.02 10.21
C THR A 370 -12.48 -30.99 9.53
N THR A 371 -12.29 -29.85 10.17
CA THR A 371 -11.41 -28.78 9.67
C THR A 371 -10.10 -28.76 10.44
N LYS A 372 -9.13 -27.95 10.00
CA LYS A 372 -7.93 -27.65 10.79
C LYS A 372 -8.23 -27.08 12.18
N ASN A 373 -9.43 -26.52 12.37
CA ASN A 373 -9.88 -25.92 13.64
C ASN A 373 -10.79 -26.87 14.45
N GLY A 374 -10.89 -28.15 14.06
CA GLY A 374 -11.63 -29.18 14.77
C GLY A 374 -12.88 -29.70 14.04
N LEU A 375 -13.64 -30.53 14.75
CA LEU A 375 -14.88 -31.15 14.28
C LEU A 375 -16.12 -30.30 14.62
N TYR A 376 -16.94 -30.06 13.60
CA TYR A 376 -18.17 -29.27 13.69
C TYR A 376 -19.35 -30.08 13.17
N TYR A 377 -20.53 -29.81 13.72
CA TYR A 377 -21.81 -30.41 13.32
C TYR A 377 -22.76 -29.34 12.79
N GLN A 378 -23.37 -29.63 11.63
CA GLN A 378 -24.53 -28.90 11.16
C GLN A 378 -25.78 -29.54 11.74
N PHE A 379 -26.66 -28.75 12.33
CA PHE A 379 -27.84 -29.27 13.02
C PHE A 379 -29.13 -28.58 12.60
N GLN A 380 -30.23 -29.31 12.80
CA GLN A 380 -31.59 -28.86 12.62
C GLN A 380 -32.32 -28.83 13.96
N LEU A 381 -33.24 -27.89 14.09
CA LEU A 381 -34.23 -27.85 15.16
C LEU A 381 -35.60 -27.77 14.48
N ASN A 382 -36.49 -28.71 14.79
CA ASN A 382 -37.83 -28.82 14.19
C ASN A 382 -37.79 -28.84 12.65
N GLY A 383 -36.88 -29.64 12.07
CA GLY A 383 -36.71 -29.77 10.61
C GLY A 383 -36.03 -28.58 9.90
N LYS A 384 -35.80 -27.46 10.60
CA LYS A 384 -35.11 -26.28 10.03
C LYS A 384 -33.61 -26.32 10.32
N THR A 385 -32.79 -26.19 9.28
CA THR A 385 -31.32 -26.06 9.43
C THR A 385 -30.97 -24.75 10.14
N ILE A 386 -30.26 -24.88 11.26
CA ILE A 386 -29.89 -23.76 12.12
C ILE A 386 -28.48 -23.26 11.77
N GLY A 387 -27.51 -24.16 11.64
CA GLY A 387 -26.14 -23.81 11.29
C GLY A 387 -25.13 -24.84 11.78
N TRP A 388 -23.85 -24.47 11.66
CA TRP A 388 -22.71 -25.25 12.16
C TRP A 388 -22.30 -24.80 13.56
N MET A 389 -22.02 -25.75 14.44
CA MET A 389 -21.50 -25.51 15.79
C MET A 389 -20.47 -26.59 16.17
N TYR A 390 -19.57 -26.28 17.11
CA TYR A 390 -18.52 -27.21 17.53
C TYR A 390 -19.11 -28.48 18.17
N HIS A 391 -18.61 -29.66 17.78
CA HIS A 391 -19.23 -30.95 18.15
C HIS A 391 -19.32 -31.20 19.68
N LYS A 392 -18.42 -30.62 20.48
CA LYS A 392 -18.48 -30.74 21.96
C LYS A 392 -19.69 -30.05 22.60
N ALA A 393 -20.43 -29.26 21.82
CA ALA A 393 -21.71 -28.71 22.25
C ALA A 393 -22.87 -29.72 22.20
N PHE A 394 -22.62 -30.95 21.72
CA PHE A 394 -23.64 -31.95 21.46
C PHE A 394 -23.40 -33.18 22.34
N VAL A 395 -24.41 -33.58 23.11
CA VAL A 395 -24.38 -34.75 23.99
C VAL A 395 -25.48 -35.74 23.61
N THR A 396 -25.30 -37.00 23.95
CA THR A 396 -26.27 -38.08 23.67
C THR A 396 -27.36 -38.20 24.72
N THR A 397 -27.12 -37.66 25.92
CA THR A 397 -28.04 -37.73 27.06
C THR A 397 -28.75 -36.39 27.27
N GLU A 398 -29.99 -36.46 27.73
CA GLU A 398 -30.77 -35.27 28.06
C GLU A 398 -30.10 -34.51 29.22
N PRO A 399 -29.84 -33.20 29.08
CA PRO A 399 -29.27 -32.41 30.16
C PRO A 399 -30.23 -32.29 31.34
N LEU A 400 -29.69 -32.46 32.54
CA LEU A 400 -30.45 -32.46 33.80
C LEU A 400 -31.18 -31.13 34.04
N SER A 401 -32.48 -31.20 34.31
CA SER A 401 -33.25 -30.08 34.87
C SER A 401 -33.10 -30.07 36.39
N ILE A 402 -32.20 -29.25 36.91
CA ILE A 402 -31.92 -29.13 38.35
C ILE A 402 -32.75 -27.99 38.94
N LYS A 403 -33.61 -28.31 39.92
CA LYS A 403 -34.43 -27.37 40.68
C LYS A 403 -33.73 -27.01 42.00
N PRO A 404 -33.34 -25.74 42.23
CA PRO A 404 -32.82 -25.31 43.53
C PRO A 404 -33.90 -25.42 44.60
N ILE A 405 -33.57 -26.00 45.75
CA ILE A 405 -34.45 -26.10 46.91
C ILE A 405 -33.66 -25.86 48.19
N LYS A 406 -34.32 -25.50 49.29
CA LYS A 406 -33.69 -25.39 50.61
C LYS A 406 -34.53 -26.14 51.62
N ARG A 407 -34.04 -27.30 52.06
CA ARG A 407 -34.71 -28.12 53.09
C ARG A 407 -33.69 -28.59 54.12
N THR A 408 -34.14 -28.77 55.35
CA THR A 408 -33.35 -29.42 56.39
C THR A 408 -34.03 -30.73 56.73
N LEU A 409 -33.33 -31.84 56.48
CA LEU A 409 -33.86 -33.20 56.56
C LEU A 409 -32.85 -34.10 57.29
N PHE A 410 -33.28 -35.30 57.67
CA PHE A 410 -32.38 -36.36 58.13
C PHE A 410 -32.22 -37.43 57.06
N ILE A 411 -31.05 -38.07 56.99
CA ILE A 411 -30.86 -39.26 56.14
C ILE A 411 -31.24 -40.51 56.93
N ASP A 412 -32.27 -41.22 56.49
CA ASP A 412 -32.72 -42.48 57.07
C ASP A 412 -32.34 -43.66 56.16
N GLN A 413 -31.63 -44.63 56.73
CA GLN A 413 -31.13 -45.84 56.06
C GLN A 413 -31.50 -47.10 56.86
N SER A 414 -32.41 -47.02 57.84
CA SER A 414 -32.77 -48.18 58.69
C SER A 414 -33.30 -49.36 57.88
N ASN A 415 -34.00 -49.09 56.77
CA ASN A 415 -34.57 -50.10 55.87
C ASN A 415 -34.14 -49.89 54.40
N ARG A 416 -33.01 -49.19 54.16
CA ARG A 416 -32.56 -48.81 52.81
C ARG A 416 -31.04 -48.97 52.66
N LYS A 417 -30.57 -49.14 51.42
CA LYS A 417 -29.14 -49.25 51.07
C LYS A 417 -28.79 -48.28 49.94
N ASP A 418 -29.06 -46.99 50.14
CA ASP A 418 -28.84 -45.96 49.14
C ASP A 418 -27.35 -45.63 48.95
N THR A 419 -27.03 -45.15 47.75
CA THR A 419 -25.66 -44.78 47.34
C THR A 419 -25.60 -43.29 47.06
N ILE A 420 -24.51 -42.65 47.46
CA ILE A 420 -24.21 -41.25 47.18
C ILE A 420 -23.43 -41.17 45.88
N TYR A 421 -23.90 -40.34 44.95
CA TYR A 421 -23.32 -40.17 43.63
C TYR A 421 -22.75 -38.76 43.41
N SER A 422 -21.76 -38.63 42.52
CA SER A 422 -21.18 -37.33 42.14
C SER A 422 -22.16 -36.42 41.40
N GLN A 423 -23.14 -37.02 40.72
CA GLN A 423 -24.24 -36.40 40.00
C GLN A 423 -25.45 -37.36 40.07
N PRO A 424 -26.68 -36.92 39.75
CA PRO A 424 -27.86 -37.77 39.79
C PRO A 424 -27.65 -39.08 39.00
N ASN A 425 -28.01 -40.22 39.60
CA ASN A 425 -27.79 -41.52 38.98
C ASN A 425 -28.58 -41.61 37.66
N GLY A 426 -28.01 -42.28 36.65
CA GLY A 426 -28.56 -42.32 35.28
C GLY A 426 -27.88 -41.36 34.30
N GLN A 427 -26.82 -40.67 34.72
CA GLN A 427 -26.03 -39.76 33.89
C GLN A 427 -24.69 -40.36 33.48
N LEU A 428 -24.17 -39.95 32.31
CA LEU A 428 -22.85 -40.37 31.81
C LEU A 428 -21.74 -39.94 32.76
N LYS A 429 -20.83 -40.87 33.12
CA LYS A 429 -19.71 -40.68 34.07
C LYS A 429 -20.12 -40.39 35.52
N THR A 430 -21.31 -40.82 35.93
CA THR A 430 -21.69 -40.77 37.35
C THR A 430 -20.76 -41.66 38.17
N GLN A 431 -20.17 -41.09 39.22
CA GLN A 431 -19.29 -41.83 40.12
C GLN A 431 -20.02 -42.13 41.43
N VAL A 432 -19.79 -43.34 41.97
CA VAL A 432 -20.17 -43.68 43.33
C VAL A 432 -19.17 -43.05 44.28
N LEU A 433 -19.64 -42.17 45.16
CA LEU A 433 -18.81 -41.48 46.13
C LEU A 433 -18.75 -42.22 47.47
N ALA A 434 -19.89 -42.70 47.96
CA ALA A 434 -20.00 -43.39 49.24
C ALA A 434 -21.37 -44.09 49.39
N LYS A 435 -21.55 -44.84 50.48
CA LYS A 435 -22.88 -45.32 50.91
C LYS A 435 -23.57 -44.25 51.76
N ALA A 436 -24.88 -44.10 51.59
CA ALA A 436 -25.67 -43.13 52.36
C ALA A 436 -25.74 -43.49 53.86
N SER A 437 -25.47 -44.76 54.22
CA SER A 437 -25.36 -45.22 55.61
C SER A 437 -24.33 -44.47 56.44
N SER A 438 -23.27 -43.92 55.82
CA SER A 438 -22.29 -43.04 56.49
C SER A 438 -22.90 -41.76 57.08
N TYR A 439 -24.12 -41.42 56.66
CA TYR A 439 -24.89 -40.27 57.12
C TYR A 439 -26.21 -40.66 57.79
N HIS A 440 -26.37 -41.92 58.18
CA HIS A 440 -27.58 -42.39 58.85
C HIS A 440 -27.89 -41.58 60.11
N LEU A 441 -29.15 -41.13 60.25
CA LEU A 441 -29.70 -40.27 61.29
C LEU A 441 -29.00 -38.90 61.43
N LYS A 442 -28.19 -38.48 60.46
CA LYS A 442 -27.56 -37.15 60.47
C LYS A 442 -28.48 -36.11 59.85
N LYS A 443 -28.58 -34.96 60.51
CA LYS A 443 -29.25 -33.75 59.99
C LYS A 443 -28.40 -33.17 58.86
N VAL A 444 -29.02 -32.93 57.70
CA VAL A 444 -28.38 -32.43 56.48
C VAL A 444 -29.20 -31.30 55.88
N SER A 445 -28.55 -30.46 55.07
CA SER A 445 -29.25 -29.47 54.25
C SER A 445 -29.31 -29.94 52.81
N VAL A 446 -30.49 -29.90 52.20
CA VAL A 446 -30.72 -30.23 50.78
C VAL A 446 -30.78 -28.93 49.99
N SER A 447 -29.98 -28.87 48.91
CA SER A 447 -29.76 -27.67 48.09
C SER A 447 -30.36 -27.76 46.69
N ALA A 448 -30.65 -28.97 46.19
CA ALA A 448 -31.18 -29.16 44.84
C ALA A 448 -31.96 -30.47 44.70
N GLU A 449 -32.90 -30.48 43.76
CA GLU A 449 -33.72 -31.62 43.35
C GLU A 449 -33.66 -31.80 41.83
N THR A 450 -33.59 -33.04 41.36
CA THR A 450 -33.76 -33.35 39.94
C THR A 450 -34.26 -34.77 39.77
N THR A 451 -34.88 -35.05 38.63
CA THR A 451 -35.41 -36.37 38.32
C THR A 451 -34.70 -36.91 37.09
N THR A 452 -34.25 -38.16 37.18
CA THR A 452 -33.73 -38.94 36.06
C THR A 452 -34.61 -40.18 35.85
N SER A 453 -34.26 -41.00 34.85
CA SER A 453 -34.88 -42.32 34.68
C SER A 453 -34.75 -43.23 35.91
N ASN A 454 -33.79 -42.95 36.80
CA ASN A 454 -33.50 -43.77 37.98
C ASN A 454 -34.14 -43.20 39.26
N GLY A 455 -35.02 -42.20 39.14
CA GLY A 455 -35.77 -41.60 40.24
C GLY A 455 -35.44 -40.13 40.50
N THR A 456 -36.00 -39.58 41.58
CA THR A 456 -35.73 -38.22 42.03
C THR A 456 -34.58 -38.20 43.02
N PHE A 457 -33.60 -37.34 42.77
CA PHE A 457 -32.39 -37.21 43.58
C PHE A 457 -32.35 -35.84 44.26
N TYR A 458 -31.84 -35.84 45.49
CA TYR A 458 -31.51 -34.65 46.26
C TYR A 458 -30.00 -34.49 46.39
N GLN A 459 -29.52 -33.29 46.09
CA GLN A 459 -28.18 -32.86 46.46
C GLN A 459 -28.19 -32.42 47.92
N PHE A 460 -27.31 -32.97 48.74
CA PHE A 460 -27.22 -32.58 50.14
C PHE A 460 -25.82 -32.14 50.55
N THR A 461 -25.79 -31.31 51.57
CA THR A 461 -24.59 -30.83 52.25
C THR A 461 -24.59 -31.29 53.71
N TYR A 462 -23.40 -31.61 54.21
CA TYR A 462 -23.14 -31.91 55.61
C TYR A 462 -21.89 -31.13 56.04
N ASN A 463 -21.95 -30.46 57.19
CA ASN A 463 -20.89 -29.54 57.65
C ASN A 463 -20.49 -28.51 56.57
N ASN A 464 -21.48 -27.89 55.92
CA ASN A 464 -21.31 -26.88 54.85
C ASN A 464 -20.55 -27.35 53.60
N LYS A 465 -20.34 -28.66 53.41
CA LYS A 465 -19.74 -29.22 52.18
C LYS A 465 -20.78 -30.02 51.41
N ILE A 466 -20.83 -29.84 50.09
CA ILE A 466 -21.63 -30.68 49.20
C ILE A 466 -21.07 -32.10 49.26
N ILE A 467 -21.91 -33.06 49.62
CA ILE A 467 -21.51 -34.46 49.73
C ILE A 467 -21.83 -35.22 48.44
N GLY A 468 -22.97 -34.96 47.83
CA GLY A 468 -23.37 -35.58 46.57
C GLY A 468 -24.88 -35.69 46.42
N TRP A 469 -25.30 -36.56 45.51
CA TRP A 469 -26.70 -36.82 45.18
C TRP A 469 -27.15 -38.19 45.69
N VAL A 470 -28.30 -38.23 46.34
CA VAL A 470 -28.93 -39.45 46.89
C VAL A 470 -30.41 -39.46 46.52
N LEU A 471 -31.01 -40.63 46.38
CA LEU A 471 -32.45 -40.79 46.16
C LEU A 471 -33.26 -40.03 47.23
N LYS A 472 -34.24 -39.25 46.81
CA LYS A 472 -35.12 -38.44 47.67
C LYS A 472 -35.73 -39.25 48.82
N GLN A 473 -36.01 -40.53 48.61
CA GLN A 473 -36.59 -41.46 49.58
C GLN A 473 -35.66 -41.78 50.76
N ALA A 474 -34.36 -41.45 50.66
CA ALA A 474 -33.43 -41.56 51.79
C ALA A 474 -33.60 -40.43 52.81
N PHE A 475 -34.42 -39.43 52.53
CA PHE A 475 -34.58 -38.26 53.38
C PHE A 475 -35.93 -38.27 54.11
N VAL A 476 -35.89 -37.96 55.40
CA VAL A 476 -37.07 -37.83 56.26
C VAL A 476 -37.10 -36.44 56.89
N ALA A 477 -38.31 -35.92 57.10
CA ALA A 477 -38.50 -34.62 57.74
C ALA A 477 -38.21 -34.72 59.26
N PRO A 478 -37.67 -33.66 59.88
CA PRO A 478 -37.58 -33.58 61.35
C PRO A 478 -38.98 -33.70 61.97
N GLN A 479 -39.14 -34.42 63.09
CA GLN A 479 -40.43 -34.47 63.80
C GLN A 479 -40.58 -33.25 64.72
N VAL A 480 -39.46 -32.70 65.20
CA VAL A 480 -39.45 -31.43 65.93
C VAL A 480 -39.56 -30.26 64.94
N THR A 481 -40.67 -29.54 65.00
CA THR A 481 -40.98 -28.42 64.10
C THR A 481 -40.54 -27.06 64.63
N ALA A 482 -40.32 -26.94 65.95
CA ALA A 482 -39.81 -25.73 66.60
C ALA A 482 -39.07 -26.07 67.88
N GLU A 483 -38.01 -25.30 68.19
CA GLU A 483 -37.27 -25.39 69.45
C GLU A 483 -37.17 -23.99 70.05
N LYS A 484 -37.49 -23.86 71.33
CA LYS A 484 -37.35 -22.61 72.08
C LYS A 484 -36.45 -22.86 73.28
N GLN A 485 -35.34 -22.13 73.34
CA GLN A 485 -34.50 -22.12 74.54
C GLN A 485 -35.27 -21.47 75.68
N VAL A 486 -35.29 -22.14 76.82
CA VAL A 486 -35.98 -21.72 78.04
C VAL A 486 -35.03 -21.90 79.22
N SER A 487 -35.07 -20.98 80.16
CA SER A 487 -34.34 -21.06 81.42
C SER A 487 -35.32 -20.92 82.56
N PHE A 488 -35.38 -21.94 83.42
CA PHE A 488 -36.19 -21.94 84.63
C PHE A 488 -35.57 -22.87 85.67
N ASN A 489 -35.77 -22.55 86.95
CA ASN A 489 -35.42 -23.42 88.06
C ASN A 489 -36.66 -24.22 88.47
N ARG A 490 -36.59 -25.55 88.37
CA ARG A 490 -37.66 -26.46 88.77
C ARG A 490 -37.08 -27.70 89.44
N THR A 491 -37.80 -28.22 90.42
CA THR A 491 -37.51 -29.52 91.03
C THR A 491 -38.04 -30.63 90.13
N VAL A 492 -37.18 -31.59 89.77
CA VAL A 492 -37.61 -32.78 89.01
C VAL A 492 -38.32 -33.74 89.97
N VAL A 493 -39.59 -34.00 89.71
CA VAL A 493 -40.40 -34.98 90.45
C VAL A 493 -40.88 -36.04 89.46
N ILE A 494 -40.54 -37.31 89.70
CA ILE A 494 -40.94 -38.44 88.86
C ILE A 494 -41.81 -39.38 89.69
N ASN A 495 -43.09 -39.46 89.33
CA ASN A 495 -44.06 -40.38 89.91
C ASN A 495 -44.37 -41.47 88.88
N GLY A 496 -43.89 -42.69 89.09
CA GLY A 496 -44.11 -43.84 88.19
C GLY A 496 -42.91 -44.20 87.31
N ARG A 497 -43.15 -44.41 86.00
CA ARG A 497 -42.13 -44.88 85.03
C ARG A 497 -40.99 -43.85 84.91
N ASP A 498 -39.76 -44.34 84.89
CA ASP A 498 -38.59 -43.47 84.69
C ASP A 498 -38.54 -42.93 83.25
N TYR A 499 -38.25 -41.64 83.09
CA TYR A 499 -38.11 -40.97 81.81
C TYR A 499 -36.64 -40.64 81.55
N ALA A 500 -36.18 -40.78 80.32
CA ALA A 500 -34.79 -40.48 79.97
C ALA A 500 -34.55 -38.98 79.87
N VAL A 501 -33.42 -38.51 80.41
CA VAL A 501 -32.81 -37.24 79.99
C VAL A 501 -32.04 -37.51 78.72
N ALA A 502 -32.31 -36.76 77.66
CA ALA A 502 -31.79 -37.03 76.33
C ALA A 502 -31.43 -35.76 75.59
N THR A 503 -30.62 -35.91 74.54
CA THR A 503 -30.20 -34.80 73.66
C THR A 503 -31.32 -34.23 72.81
N LEU A 504 -32.39 -35.01 72.57
CA LEU A 504 -33.54 -34.65 71.74
C LEU A 504 -34.82 -35.29 72.31
N PRO A 505 -36.01 -34.85 71.90
CA PRO A 505 -37.27 -35.50 72.26
C PRO A 505 -37.31 -36.99 71.90
N TYR A 506 -38.08 -37.77 72.67
CA TYR A 506 -38.23 -39.20 72.44
C TYR A 506 -38.79 -39.47 71.03
N LYS A 507 -38.16 -40.42 70.32
CA LYS A 507 -38.38 -40.76 68.90
C LYS A 507 -37.88 -39.73 67.85
N GLU A 508 -37.21 -38.66 68.25
CA GLU A 508 -36.54 -37.77 67.29
C GLU A 508 -35.29 -38.41 66.69
N TYR A 509 -35.06 -38.18 65.40
CA TYR A 509 -33.87 -38.65 64.69
C TYR A 509 -32.59 -38.06 65.30
N GLY A 510 -31.70 -38.93 65.78
CA GLY A 510 -30.48 -38.53 66.52
C GLY A 510 -30.64 -38.49 68.04
N TYR A 511 -31.77 -38.97 68.58
CA TYR A 511 -31.99 -39.15 70.02
C TYR A 511 -30.86 -39.96 70.66
N LYS A 512 -30.22 -39.37 71.68
CA LYS A 512 -29.28 -40.07 72.56
C LYS A 512 -29.74 -39.91 74.00
N LYS A 513 -29.96 -41.05 74.68
CA LYS A 513 -30.19 -41.07 76.12
C LYS A 513 -28.88 -40.66 76.82
N LEU A 514 -28.94 -39.57 77.58
CA LEU A 514 -27.82 -39.07 78.38
C LEU A 514 -27.85 -39.70 79.78
N ASN A 515 -29.03 -39.82 80.40
CA ASN A 515 -29.19 -40.47 81.69
C ASN A 515 -30.63 -40.93 81.98
N SER A 516 -30.81 -41.60 83.10
CA SER A 516 -32.10 -41.78 83.77
C SER A 516 -32.57 -40.44 84.38
N GLY A 517 -33.86 -40.15 84.30
CA GLY A 517 -34.46 -38.97 84.92
C GLY A 517 -34.42 -39.03 86.44
N LYS A 518 -34.56 -40.23 87.02
CA LYS A 518 -34.44 -40.46 88.47
C LYS A 518 -33.10 -39.98 89.05
N LYS A 519 -32.03 -39.93 88.25
CA LYS A 519 -30.74 -39.36 88.68
C LYS A 519 -30.87 -37.90 89.15
N TYR A 520 -31.83 -37.15 88.62
CA TYR A 520 -32.02 -35.73 88.89
C TYR A 520 -33.22 -35.45 89.81
N GLN A 521 -33.90 -36.49 90.31
CA GLN A 521 -35.00 -36.34 91.25
C GLN A 521 -34.48 -35.91 92.63
N ALA A 522 -35.10 -34.88 93.21
CA ALA A 522 -34.72 -34.40 94.53
C ALA A 522 -34.95 -35.48 95.61
N LYS A 523 -33.95 -35.72 96.47
CA LYS A 523 -34.08 -36.61 97.64
C LYS A 523 -34.96 -35.92 98.69
N LYS A 524 -36.00 -36.59 99.19
CA LYS A 524 -36.81 -36.09 100.32
C LYS A 524 -35.92 -35.98 101.57
N SER A 525 -35.89 -34.80 102.20
CA SER A 525 -35.22 -34.57 103.50
C SER A 525 -36.13 -35.06 104.64
N PRO A 526 -35.63 -35.82 105.63
CA PRO A 526 -36.45 -36.38 106.71
C PRO A 526 -36.43 -35.49 107.96
N TYR A 527 -37.25 -34.44 108.04
CA TYR A 527 -37.60 -33.79 109.33
C TYR A 527 -38.97 -33.12 109.25
N HIS A 528 -39.96 -33.75 109.90
CA HIS A 528 -40.92 -33.07 110.78
C HIS A 528 -41.63 -34.13 111.63
N GLN A 529 -41.18 -34.25 112.88
CA GLN A 529 -41.96 -34.86 113.96
C GLN A 529 -42.95 -33.82 114.52
N THR A 530 -44.06 -34.37 114.98
CA THR A 530 -45.25 -33.84 115.67
C THR A 530 -44.98 -33.03 116.94
N SER A 531 -45.87 -32.09 117.28
CA SER A 531 -46.45 -31.97 118.64
C SER A 531 -47.75 -31.16 118.66
N HIS A 532 -48.58 -31.49 119.65
CA HIS A 532 -49.97 -31.12 119.92
C HIS A 532 -50.18 -29.70 120.46
N TYR A 533 -51.31 -29.05 120.12
CA TYR A 533 -52.52 -28.85 120.95
C TYR A 533 -53.69 -28.43 120.06
#